data_AF-A0A1C6EV40-F1
#
_entry.id   AF-A0A1C6EV40-F1
#
_cell.length_a   1.000
_cell.length_b   1.000
_cell.length_c   1.000
_cell.angle_alpha   90.00
_cell.angle_beta   90.00
_cell.angle_gamma   90.00
#
_symmetry.space_group_name_H-M   'P 1'
#
loop_
_entity.id
_entity.type
_entity.pdbx_description
1 polymer ?
#
loop_
_entity_poly.entity_id
_entity_poly.type
_entity_poly.pdbx_seq_one_letter_code
_entity_poly.pdbx_strand_id
1 'polypeptide(L)' 'MYVTQDIADRIKWRLKEKGIRTKDMLSDLNMGINAISEFAKGKQMSCIALARIADYLDCSVDYLLGRTDNPAVNR' A
#
# COMPACT_ATOMS: atom_id res chain seq x y z
N MET A 1 -11.68 -9.82 -8.95
CA MET A 1 -10.97 -10.61 -7.91
C MET A 1 -9.91 -9.71 -7.31
N TYR A 2 -9.79 -9.60 -5.99
CA TYR A 2 -8.75 -8.76 -5.38
C TYR A 2 -7.40 -9.45 -5.56
N VAL A 3 -6.55 -8.91 -6.43
CA VAL A 3 -5.21 -9.45 -6.67
C VAL A 3 -4.23 -8.67 -5.82
N THR A 4 -3.50 -9.37 -4.95
CA THR A 4 -2.53 -8.73 -4.05
C THR A 4 -1.39 -8.05 -4.82
N GLN A 5 -1.07 -8.55 -6.01
CA GLN A 5 -0.13 -7.92 -6.93
C GLN A 5 -0.59 -6.52 -7.37
N ASP A 6 -1.84 -6.37 -7.82
CA ASP A 6 -2.38 -5.07 -8.25
C ASP A 6 -2.37 -4.05 -7.11
N ILE A 7 -2.72 -4.48 -5.89
CA ILE A 7 -2.69 -3.63 -4.70
C ILE A 7 -1.24 -3.22 -4.38
N ALA A 8 -0.29 -4.16 -4.44
CA ALA A 8 1.12 -3.86 -4.24
C ALA A 8 1.66 -2.88 -5.28
N ASP A 9 1.22 -2.99 -6.53
CA ASP A 9 1.64 -2.12 -7.60
C ASP A 9 1.02 -0.72 -7.48
N ARG A 10 -0.23 -0.59 -7.02
CA ARG A 10 -0.83 0.70 -6.65
C ARG A 10 -0.05 1.39 -5.52
N ILE A 11 0.33 0.65 -4.48
CA ILE A 11 1.18 1.18 -3.38
C ILE A 11 2.50 1.71 -3.94
N LYS A 12 3.19 0.91 -4.79
CA LYS A 12 4.46 1.34 -5.41
C LYS A 12 4.28 2.54 -6.33
N TRP A 13 3.18 2.61 -7.06
CA TRP A 13 2.89 3.74 -7.94
C TRP A 13 2.70 5.02 -7.12
N ARG A 14 1.90 4.96 -6.05
CA ARG A 14 1.66 6.12 -5.19
C ARG A 14 2.91 6.57 -4.44
N LEU A 15 3.75 5.63 -4.02
CA LEU A 15 5.08 5.91 -3.47
C LEU A 15 5.95 6.69 -4.47
N LYS A 16 5.97 6.26 -5.74
CA LYS A 16 6.71 6.95 -6.81
C LYS A 16 6.19 8.37 -7.03
N GLU A 17 4.88 8.57 -7.07
CA GLU A 17 4.28 9.89 -7.20
C GLU A 17 4.66 10.83 -6.05
N LYS A 18 4.73 10.31 -4.82
CA LYS A 18 5.19 11.07 -3.65
C LYS A 18 6.70 11.22 -3.56
N GLY A 19 7.48 10.56 -4.42
CA GLY A 19 8.94 10.55 -4.35
C GLY A 19 9.51 9.78 -3.14
N ILE A 20 8.72 8.90 -2.52
CA ILE A 20 9.13 8.13 -1.34
C ILE A 20 9.60 6.74 -1.77
N ARG A 21 10.71 6.26 -1.21
CA ARG A 21 11.18 4.90 -1.49
C ARG A 21 10.42 3.90 -0.63
N THR A 22 10.09 2.74 -1.20
CA THR A 22 9.38 1.67 -0.48
C THR A 22 10.10 1.25 0.80
N LYS A 23 11.43 1.19 0.78
CA LYS A 23 12.24 0.85 1.96
C LYS A 23 12.11 1.88 3.09
N ASP A 24 11.94 3.16 2.76
CA ASP A 24 11.86 4.24 3.74
C ASP A 24 10.49 4.16 4.43
N MET A 25 9.40 4.03 3.66
CA MET A 25 8.07 3.75 4.20
C MET A 25 8.04 2.49 5.08
N LEU A 26 8.66 1.38 4.64
CA LEU A 26 8.69 0.16 5.42
C LEU A 26 9.46 0.34 6.73
N SER A 27 10.57 1.08 6.70
CA SER A 27 11.34 1.42 7.90
C SER A 27 10.53 2.28 8.86
N ASP A 28 9.89 3.33 8.35
CA ASP A 28 9.07 4.26 9.15
C ASP A 28 7.86 3.56 9.79
N LEU A 29 7.26 2.62 9.07
CA LEU A 29 6.13 1.82 9.56
C LEU A 29 6.56 0.63 10.43
N ASN A 30 7.87 0.43 10.64
CA ASN A 30 8.46 -0.72 11.31
C ASN A 30 7.96 -2.06 10.73
N MET A 31 7.93 -2.13 9.41
CA MET A 31 7.53 -3.30 8.62
C MET A 31 8.74 -4.03 8.05
N GLY A 32 8.60 -5.33 7.83
CA GLY A 32 9.65 -6.10 7.17
C GLY A 32 9.96 -5.56 5.76
N ILE A 33 11.24 -5.49 5.41
CA ILE A 33 11.73 -4.93 4.13
C ILE A 33 11.10 -5.64 2.91
N ASN A 34 10.68 -6.89 3.08
CA ASN A 34 10.06 -7.70 2.04
C ASN A 34 8.52 -7.68 2.07
N ALA A 35 7.88 -6.90 2.96
CA ALA A 35 6.43 -6.97 3.16
C ALA A 35 5.63 -6.70 1.87
N ILE A 36 5.99 -5.66 1.10
CA ILE A 36 5.33 -5.35 -0.18
C ILE A 36 5.60 -6.43 -1.23
N SER A 37 6.82 -6.95 -1.32
CA SER A 37 7.19 -7.98 -2.27
C SER A 37 6.48 -9.31 -1.99
N GLU A 38 6.39 -9.70 -0.72
CA GLU A 38 5.68 -10.91 -0.30
C GLU A 38 4.18 -10.77 -0.50
N PHE A 39 3.63 -9.58 -0.23
CA PHE A 39 2.24 -9.28 -0.53
C PHE A 39 1.94 -9.39 -2.02
N ALA A 40 2.81 -8.84 -2.88
CA ALA A 40 2.68 -8.99 -4.34
C ALA A 40 2.67 -10.46 -4.80
N LYS A 41 3.31 -11.37 -4.05
CA LYS A 41 3.32 -12.83 -4.33
C LYS A 41 2.12 -13.59 -3.78
N GLY A 42 1.14 -12.91 -3.16
CA GLY A 42 -0.06 -13.54 -2.61
C GLY A 42 -0.04 -13.75 -1.09
N LYS A 43 1.02 -13.33 -0.40
CA LYS A 43 1.05 -13.39 1.07
C LYS A 43 0.00 -12.43 1.63
N GLN A 44 -0.73 -12.88 2.65
CA GLN A 44 -1.72 -12.04 3.32
C GLN A 44 -1.01 -10.93 4.12
N MET A 45 -1.55 -9.72 4.02
CA MET A 45 -1.16 -8.58 4.84
C MET A 45 -2.30 -8.26 5.81
N SER A 46 -1.97 -7.83 7.03
CA SER A 46 -3.00 -7.43 7.98
C SER A 46 -3.71 -6.15 7.53
N CYS A 47 -5.00 -6.03 7.83
CA CYS A 47 -5.76 -4.82 7.54
C CYS A 47 -5.14 -3.58 8.22
N ILE A 48 -4.55 -3.76 9.40
CA ILE A 48 -3.84 -2.70 10.13
C ILE A 48 -2.61 -2.22 9.36
N ALA A 49 -1.82 -3.14 8.80
CA ALA A 49 -0.66 -2.78 8.00
C ALA A 49 -1.08 -2.01 6.74
N LEU A 50 -2.14 -2.47 6.06
CA LEU A 50 -2.67 -1.78 4.89
C LEU A 50 -3.19 -0.38 5.23
N ALA A 51 -3.91 -0.22 6.34
CA ALA A 51 -4.38 1.08 6.82
C ALA A 51 -3.22 2.04 7.11
N ARG A 52 -2.19 1.57 7.82
CA ARG A 52 -1.00 2.39 8.10
C ARG A 52 -0.27 2.83 6.84
N ILE A 53 -0.22 1.99 5.80
CA ILE A 53 0.34 2.35 4.49
C ILE A 53 -0.54 3.41 3.83
N ALA A 54 -1.86 3.26 3.86
CA ALA A 54 -2.79 4.23 3.30
C ALA A 54 -2.66 5.60 3.99
N ASP A 55 -2.62 5.62 5.33
CA ASP A 55 -2.41 6.82 6.13
C ASP A 55 -1.08 7.50 5.79
N TYR A 56 0.01 6.73 5.69
CA TYR A 56 1.33 7.23 5.32
C TYR A 56 1.34 7.81 3.89
N LEU A 57 0.62 7.17 2.97
CA LEU A 57 0.49 7.61 1.58
C LEU A 57 -0.58 8.69 1.37
N ASP A 58 -1.22 9.18 2.44
CA ASP A 58 -2.28 10.20 2.38
C ASP A 58 -3.40 9.77 1.41
N CYS A 59 -3.76 8.49 1.42
CA CYS A 59 -4.82 7.93 0.58
C CYS A 59 -5.70 6.97 1.37
N SER A 60 -6.85 6.59 0.81
CA SER A 60 -7.75 5.63 1.43
C SER A 60 -7.36 4.18 1.13
N VAL A 61 -7.71 3.28 2.04
CA VAL A 61 -7.53 1.83 1.82
C VAL A 61 -8.33 1.36 0.61
N ASP A 62 -9.51 1.93 0.35
CA ASP A 62 -10.34 1.61 -0.82
C ASP A 62 -9.63 1.93 -2.14
N TYR A 63 -8.81 3.00 -2.18
CA TYR A 63 -7.98 3.32 -3.34
C TYR A 63 -6.89 2.28 -3.58
N LEU A 64 -6.22 1.83 -2.52
CA LEU A 64 -5.21 0.76 -2.62
C LEU A 64 -5.83 -0.56 -3.07
N LEU A 65 -7.03 -0.88 -2.57
CA LEU A 65 -7.81 -2.05 -2.96
C LEU A 65 -8.37 -1.96 -4.40
N GLY A 66 -8.25 -0.80 -5.05
CA GLY A 66 -8.77 -0.59 -6.40
C GLY A 66 -10.29 -0.53 -6.48
N ARG A 67 -10.96 -0.24 -5.37
CA ARG A 67 -12.43 -0.05 -5.32
C ARG A 67 -12.85 1.32 -5.86
N THR A 68 -11.89 2.24 -5.94
CA THR A 68 -12.06 3.62 -6.40
C THR A 68 -10.74 4.13 -6.98
N ASP A 69 -10.82 5.01 -7.98
CA ASP A 69 -9.67 5.75 -8.50
C ASP A 69 -9.47 7.09 -7.81
N ASN A 70 -10.39 7.47 -6.91
CA ASN A 70 -10.24 8.67 -6.10
C ASN A 70 -9.49 8.32 -4.79
N PRO A 71 -8.26 8.85 -4.59
CA PRO A 71 -7.42 8.54 -3.43
C PRO A 71 -7.98 9.08 -2.11
N ALA A 72 -8.93 10.02 -2.14
CA ALA A 72 -9.50 10.66 -0.95
C ALA A 72 -10.90 10.14 -0.57
N VAL A 73 -11.38 9.06 -1.19
CA VAL A 73 -12.69 8.48 -0.84
C VAL A 73 -12.66 7.95 0.58
N ASN A 74 -13.55 8.43 1.45
CA ASN A 74 -13.71 7.99 2.84
C ASN A 74 -12.43 8.11 3.68
N ARG A 75 -11.68 9.22 3.51
CA ARG A 75 -10.58 9.57 4.41
C ARG A 75 -11.08 10.04 5.76
#